data_AF-A0AAX3SAA3-F1
#
_entry.id   AF-A0AAX3SAA3-F1
#
_cell.length_a   1.000
_cell.length_b   1.000
_cell.length_c   1.000
_cell.angle_alpha   90.00
_cell.angle_beta   90.00
_cell.angle_gamma   90.00
#
_symmetry.space_group_name_H-M   'P 1'
#
loop_
_entity.id
_entity.type
_entity.pdbx_description
1 polymer ?
#
loop_
_entity_poly.entity_id
_entity_poly.type
_entity_poly.pdbx_seq_one_letter_code
_entity_poly.pdbx_strand_id
1 'polypeptide(L)'
;MSDKQNPTPRPDMLQPHRAGDVESFPGGKVIYLSPAPLPTGAAPLDFNQAIGEVNDAYLDFGGSLPTPFTWQFTLGIPFIGFLIMALVFPAFSAAITSNSEYLFFSEFKIFFDVGFEMGAWGADSCFGVVY
;
A
#
# COMPACT_ATOMS: atom_id res chain seq x y z
N MET A 1 -2.65 -20.86 -51.39
CA MET A 1 -3.67 -19.82 -51.16
C MET A 1 -3.37 -19.20 -49.81
N SER A 2 -2.87 -17.97 -49.79
CA SER A 2 -2.55 -17.24 -48.55
C SER A 2 -3.76 -16.39 -48.19
N ASP A 3 -4.48 -16.77 -47.14
CA ASP A 3 -5.59 -15.96 -46.61
C ASP A 3 -5.02 -14.73 -45.93
N LYS A 4 -5.27 -13.55 -46.51
CA LYS A 4 -4.95 -12.27 -45.90
C LYS A 4 -5.98 -12.05 -44.78
N GLN A 5 -5.58 -12.28 -43.54
CA GLN A 5 -6.38 -11.94 -42.37
C GLN A 5 -6.55 -10.42 -42.32
N ASN A 6 -7.72 -9.94 -42.76
CA ASN A 6 -8.10 -8.54 -42.70
C ASN A 6 -8.19 -8.16 -41.21
N PRO A 7 -7.35 -7.24 -40.69
CA PRO A 7 -7.44 -6.85 -39.29
C PRO A 7 -8.81 -6.20 -39.09
N THR A 8 -9.66 -6.84 -38.29
CA THR A 8 -10.92 -6.25 -37.83
C THR A 8 -10.63 -4.86 -37.26
N PRO A 9 -11.40 -3.81 -37.64
CA PRO A 9 -11.21 -2.48 -37.08
C PRO A 9 -11.29 -2.59 -35.56
N ARG A 10 -10.19 -2.23 -34.88
CA ARG A 10 -10.18 -2.15 -33.42
C ARG A 10 -11.03 -0.92 -33.04
N PRO A 11 -11.89 -1.01 -32.01
CA PRO A 11 -12.64 0.14 -31.50
C PRO A 11 -11.70 1.33 -31.29
N ASP A 12 -12.12 2.51 -31.74
CA ASP A 12 -11.29 3.71 -31.71
C ASP A 12 -11.10 4.17 -30.26
N MET A 13 -9.91 3.89 -29.72
CA MET A 13 -9.55 4.21 -28.32
C MET A 13 -9.34 5.72 -28.09
N LEU A 14 -9.25 6.52 -29.15
CA LEU A 14 -8.97 7.96 -29.07
C LEU A 14 -10.23 8.80 -28.95
N GLN A 15 -11.41 8.22 -29.18
CA GLN A 15 -12.68 8.89 -28.96
C GLN A 15 -13.09 8.77 -27.49
N PRO A 16 -13.53 9.87 -26.85
CA PRO A 16 -14.05 9.82 -25.49
C PRO A 16 -15.37 9.05 -25.49
N HIS A 17 -15.35 7.86 -24.88
CA HIS A 17 -16.52 7.00 -24.73
C HIS A 17 -17.24 7.31 -23.43
N ARG A 18 -18.57 7.40 -23.49
CA ARG A 18 -19.40 7.50 -22.29
C ARG A 18 -19.76 6.11 -21.85
N ALA A 19 -20.12 6.05 -20.59
CA ALA A 19 -20.10 4.80 -19.93
C ALA A 19 -21.57 4.38 -19.71
N GLY A 20 -21.90 3.21 -20.24
CA GLY A 20 -23.18 2.85 -20.83
C GLY A 20 -23.15 2.68 -22.36
N ASP A 21 -22.10 3.16 -23.06
CA ASP A 21 -22.00 3.05 -24.51
C ASP A 21 -21.78 1.60 -24.97
N VAL A 22 -22.25 1.29 -26.17
CA VAL A 22 -22.16 -0.06 -26.75
C VAL A 22 -21.71 0.05 -28.19
N GLU A 23 -20.52 -0.43 -28.50
CA GLU A 23 -19.98 -0.46 -29.85
C GLU A 23 -19.99 -1.90 -30.40
N SER A 24 -20.62 -2.09 -31.56
CA SER A 24 -20.65 -3.39 -32.22
C SER A 24 -19.57 -3.45 -33.29
N PHE A 25 -18.77 -4.52 -33.31
CA PHE A 25 -17.76 -4.73 -34.33
C PHE A 25 -17.94 -6.12 -34.99
N PRO A 26 -17.41 -6.34 -36.20
CA PRO A 26 -17.55 -7.63 -36.89
C PRO A 26 -16.75 -8.71 -36.13
N GLY A 27 -17.39 -9.36 -35.16
CA GLY A 27 -16.76 -10.32 -34.25
C GLY A 27 -17.22 -10.22 -32.79
N GLY A 28 -17.96 -9.16 -32.43
CA GLY A 28 -18.46 -9.01 -31.07
C GLY A 28 -19.03 -7.63 -30.78
N LYS A 29 -19.17 -7.35 -29.49
CA LYS A 29 -19.69 -6.09 -28.97
C LYS A 29 -18.83 -5.67 -27.79
N VAL A 30 -18.39 -4.42 -27.78
CA VAL A 30 -17.77 -3.77 -26.64
C VAL A 30 -18.85 -2.99 -25.90
N ILE A 31 -18.96 -3.20 -24.60
CA ILE A 31 -19.85 -2.45 -23.72
C ILE A 31 -18.96 -1.64 -22.81
N TYR A 32 -19.05 -0.33 -22.91
CA TYR A 32 -18.40 0.62 -22.03
C TYR A 32 -19.26 0.70 -20.79
N LEU A 33 -18.76 0.29 -19.63
CA LEU A 33 -19.51 0.37 -18.39
C LEU A 33 -19.14 1.69 -17.69
N SER A 34 -20.13 2.53 -17.38
CA SER A 34 -19.93 3.68 -16.48
C SER A 34 -19.60 3.20 -15.10
N PRO A 35 -18.80 3.98 -14.36
CA PRO A 35 -18.65 3.78 -12.94
C PRO A 35 -19.92 4.27 -12.20
N ALA A 36 -21.09 4.22 -12.83
CA ALA A 36 -22.35 4.30 -12.13
C ALA A 36 -22.55 2.94 -11.45
N PRO A 37 -22.78 2.92 -10.12
CA PRO A 37 -23.02 1.67 -9.42
C PRO A 37 -24.15 0.90 -10.12
N LEU A 38 -24.00 -0.41 -10.21
CA LEU A 38 -25.02 -1.29 -10.81
C LEU A 38 -26.40 -0.86 -10.30
N PRO A 39 -27.43 -0.77 -11.18
CA PRO A 39 -28.77 -0.30 -10.83
C PRO A 39 -29.51 -1.35 -9.99
N THR A 40 -29.00 -1.61 -8.79
CA THR A 40 -29.46 -2.61 -7.83
C THR A 40 -30.54 -2.05 -6.90
N GLY A 41 -30.82 -0.74 -6.99
CA GLY A 41 -31.75 -0.04 -6.08
C GLY A 41 -31.21 0.14 -4.66
N ALA A 42 -30.00 -0.35 -4.37
CA ALA A 42 -29.30 -0.14 -3.11
C ALA A 42 -28.53 1.20 -3.14
N ALA A 43 -28.41 1.84 -1.97
CA ALA A 43 -27.56 3.02 -1.83
C ALA A 43 -26.10 2.65 -2.15
N PRO A 44 -25.34 3.54 -2.83
CA PRO A 44 -23.91 3.34 -3.04
C PRO A 44 -23.22 3.16 -1.69
N LEU A 45 -22.47 2.07 -1.54
CA LEU A 45 -21.89 1.67 -0.27
C LEU A 45 -20.36 1.69 -0.38
N ASP A 46 -19.75 2.76 0.12
CA ASP A 46 -18.30 2.86 0.26
C ASP A 46 -17.91 2.76 1.74
N PHE A 47 -17.68 1.53 2.19
CA PHE A 47 -17.31 1.27 3.59
C PHE A 47 -15.92 1.79 3.97
N ASN A 48 -15.02 1.92 2.99
CA ASN A 48 -13.61 2.19 3.24
C ASN A 48 -13.20 3.60 2.78
N GLN A 49 -14.17 4.41 2.33
CA GLN A 49 -13.91 5.66 1.61
C GLN A 49 -12.81 5.46 0.55
N ALA A 50 -12.83 4.30 -0.13
CA ALA A 50 -11.82 3.98 -1.11
C ALA A 50 -12.05 4.76 -2.41
N ILE A 51 -13.26 5.27 -2.61
CA ILE A 51 -13.68 5.98 -3.81
C ILE A 51 -13.56 7.49 -3.53
N GLY A 52 -12.67 8.15 -4.27
CA GLY A 52 -12.44 9.60 -4.13
C GLY A 52 -13.46 10.42 -4.89
N GLU A 53 -13.60 10.17 -6.19
CA GLU A 53 -14.53 10.86 -7.07
C GLU A 53 -15.18 9.86 -8.03
N VAL A 54 -16.49 9.97 -8.22
CA VAL A 54 -17.25 9.23 -9.23
C VAL A 54 -17.77 10.23 -10.25
N ASN A 55 -17.35 10.08 -11.51
CA ASN A 55 -17.81 10.90 -12.62
C ASN A 55 -18.27 10.01 -13.79
N ASP A 56 -18.99 10.57 -14.76
CA ASP A 56 -19.52 9.87 -15.94
C ASP A 56 -18.42 9.27 -16.84
N ALA A 57 -17.16 9.68 -16.65
CA ALA A 57 -16.00 9.27 -17.43
C ALA A 57 -14.98 8.43 -16.65
N TYR A 58 -14.86 8.60 -15.32
CA TYR A 58 -13.84 7.93 -14.51
C TYR A 58 -14.29 7.70 -13.07
N LEU A 59 -13.66 6.71 -12.45
CA LEU A 59 -13.76 6.39 -11.03
C LEU A 59 -12.37 6.58 -10.42
N ASP A 60 -12.23 7.55 -9.52
CA ASP A 60 -10.98 7.74 -8.79
C ASP A 60 -10.98 6.89 -7.51
N PHE A 61 -9.92 6.09 -7.34
CA PHE A 61 -9.69 5.28 -6.16
C PHE A 61 -8.60 5.96 -5.32
N GLY A 62 -8.95 6.45 -4.13
CA GLY A 62 -8.03 7.20 -3.26
C GLY A 62 -8.67 8.17 -2.27
N GLY A 63 -9.98 8.05 -2.04
CA GLY A 63 -10.82 9.01 -1.32
C GLY A 63 -10.64 9.12 0.19
N SER A 64 -9.51 9.65 0.65
CA SER A 64 -9.40 10.30 1.97
C SER A 64 -9.81 9.47 3.20
N LEU A 65 -8.94 8.54 3.59
CA LEU A 65 -8.65 8.13 4.98
C LEU A 65 -7.16 7.75 4.97
N PRO A 66 -6.43 7.71 6.11
CA PRO A 66 -5.05 7.22 6.08
C PRO A 66 -5.10 5.81 5.49
N THR A 67 -4.53 5.66 4.30
CA THR A 67 -4.51 4.36 3.62
C THR A 67 -3.88 3.32 4.57
N PRO A 68 -4.18 2.02 4.42
CA PRO A 68 -3.53 0.98 5.21
C PRO A 68 -2.00 1.13 5.24
N PHE A 69 -1.42 1.63 4.14
CA PHE A 69 -0.02 2.01 4.03
C PHE A 69 0.39 3.12 5.00
N THR A 70 -0.41 4.18 5.17
CA THR A 70 -0.15 5.25 6.14
C THR A 70 -0.10 4.71 7.57
N TRP A 71 -1.06 3.87 7.98
CA TRP A 71 -1.05 3.27 9.32
C TRP A 71 0.11 2.29 9.51
N GLN A 72 0.43 1.50 8.49
CA GLN A 72 1.61 0.63 8.49
C GLN A 72 2.91 1.44 8.61
N PHE A 73 2.99 2.59 7.96
CA PHE A 73 4.16 3.45 8.03
C PHE A 73 4.28 4.12 9.41
N THR A 74 3.20 4.75 9.87
CA THR A 74 3.11 5.47 11.15
C THR A 74 3.36 4.56 12.35
N LEU A 75 2.86 3.32 12.36
CA LEU A 75 3.05 2.40 13.48
C LEU A 75 4.22 1.44 13.25
N GLY A 76 4.40 0.98 12.02
CA GLY A 76 5.40 -0.03 11.68
C GLY A 76 6.82 0.51 11.76
N ILE A 77 7.08 1.72 11.28
CA ILE A 77 8.44 2.31 11.34
C ILE A 77 8.94 2.50 12.77
N PRO A 78 8.20 3.17 13.68
CA PRO A 78 8.68 3.32 15.05
C PRO A 78 8.78 1.97 15.77
N PHE A 79 7.85 1.04 15.53
CA PHE A 79 7.91 -0.28 16.14
C PHE A 79 9.12 -1.11 15.64
N ILE A 80 9.33 -1.17 14.33
CA ILE A 80 10.49 -1.87 13.75
C ILE A 80 11.78 -1.19 14.16
N GLY A 81 11.83 0.15 14.14
CA GLY A 81 12.97 0.93 14.61
C GLY A 81 13.31 0.63 16.07
N PHE A 82 12.30 0.57 16.94
CA PHE A 82 12.45 0.18 18.34
C PHE A 82 13.02 -1.24 18.47
N LEU A 83 12.49 -2.23 17.74
CA LEU A 83 13.00 -3.61 17.78
C LEU A 83 14.44 -3.72 17.27
N ILE A 84 14.81 -2.95 16.25
CA ILE A 84 16.19 -2.90 15.76
C ILE A 84 17.11 -2.35 16.86
N MET A 85 16.73 -1.26 17.52
CA MET A 85 17.53 -0.66 18.59
C MET A 85 17.59 -1.51 19.86
N ALA A 86 16.49 -2.16 20.23
CA ALA A 86 16.40 -2.93 21.47
C ALA A 86 16.91 -4.37 21.32
N LEU A 87 16.86 -4.99 20.14
CA LEU A 87 17.21 -6.41 19.96
C LEU A 87 18.34 -6.63 18.95
N VAL A 88 18.23 -6.05 17.77
CA VAL A 88 19.18 -6.33 16.67
C VAL A 88 20.53 -5.67 16.95
N PHE A 89 20.54 -4.39 17.34
CA PHE A 89 21.76 -3.66 17.67
C PHE A 89 22.51 -4.28 18.86
N PRO A 90 21.85 -4.65 19.98
CA PRO A 90 22.52 -5.35 21.08
C PRO A 90 23.01 -6.73 20.71
N ALA A 91 22.25 -7.52 19.95
CA ALA A 91 22.67 -8.83 19.49
C ALA A 91 23.88 -8.76 18.57
N PHE A 92 23.90 -7.81 17.63
CA PHE A 92 25.02 -7.59 16.73
C PHE A 92 26.27 -7.12 17.47
N SER A 93 26.12 -6.16 18.39
CA SER A 93 27.22 -5.65 19.21
C SER A 93 27.80 -6.73 20.11
N ALA A 94 26.95 -7.52 20.77
CA ALA A 94 27.38 -8.64 21.61
C ALA A 94 28.08 -9.74 20.79
N ALA A 95 27.63 -10.01 19.56
CA ALA A 95 28.28 -11.00 18.70
C ALA A 95 29.72 -10.61 18.32
N ILE A 96 29.99 -9.31 18.16
CA ILE A 96 31.33 -8.80 17.81
C ILE A 96 32.22 -8.70 19.05
N THR A 97 31.68 -8.31 20.20
CA THR A 97 32.47 -8.07 21.43
C THR A 97 32.65 -9.33 22.27
N SER A 98 31.78 -10.34 22.15
CA SER A 98 31.88 -11.57 22.94
C SER A 98 33.18 -12.33 22.70
N ASN A 99 33.79 -12.82 23.77
CA ASN A 99 35.02 -13.60 23.73
C ASN A 99 35.06 -14.60 24.90
N SER A 100 36.22 -15.19 25.19
CA SER A 100 36.38 -16.15 26.30
C SER A 100 36.25 -15.52 27.69
N GLU A 101 36.40 -14.20 27.81
CA GLU A 101 36.31 -13.44 29.06
C GLU A 101 34.91 -12.83 29.25
N TYR A 102 34.29 -12.40 28.16
CA TYR A 102 32.99 -11.75 28.10
C TYR A 102 31.98 -12.64 27.39
N LEU A 103 31.10 -13.24 28.19
CA LEU A 103 30.05 -14.12 27.72
C LEU A 103 29.00 -13.31 26.93
N PHE A 104 28.54 -13.83 25.79
CA PHE A 104 27.59 -13.17 24.90
C PHE A 104 26.40 -12.52 25.62
N PHE A 105 25.76 -13.24 26.56
CA PHE A 105 24.60 -12.73 27.29
C PHE A 105 24.92 -11.54 28.21
N SER A 106 26.15 -11.45 28.71
CA SER A 106 26.59 -10.30 29.51
C SER A 106 26.72 -9.06 28.64
N GLU A 107 27.43 -9.17 27.52
CA GLU A 107 27.58 -8.08 26.55
C GLU A 107 26.22 -7.65 25.99
N PHE A 108 25.38 -8.62 25.62
CA PHE A 108 24.03 -8.35 25.14
C PHE A 108 23.23 -7.53 26.14
N LYS A 109 23.28 -7.87 27.43
CA LYS A 109 22.53 -7.16 28.48
C LYS A 109 22.98 -5.71 28.64
N ILE A 110 24.28 -5.43 28.51
CA ILE A 110 24.83 -4.07 28.55
C ILE A 110 24.30 -3.25 27.37
N PHE A 111 24.42 -3.76 26.15
CA PHE A 111 23.93 -3.06 24.96
C PHE A 111 22.40 -2.98 24.90
N PHE A 112 21.70 -3.98 25.46
CA PHE A 112 20.24 -4.01 25.54
C PHE A 112 19.72 -2.86 26.40
N ASP A 113 20.30 -2.63 27.59
CA ASP A 113 19.86 -1.54 28.48
C ASP A 113 19.98 -0.18 27.76
N VAL A 114 21.08 0.06 27.04
CA VAL A 114 21.30 1.28 26.26
C VAL A 114 20.38 1.37 25.03
N GLY A 115 20.28 0.30 24.26
CA GLY A 115 19.49 0.24 23.03
C GLY A 115 17.99 0.33 23.28
N PHE A 116 17.52 -0.23 24.40
CA PHE A 116 16.13 -0.13 24.85
C PHE A 116 15.77 1.31 25.21
N GLU A 117 16.61 2.00 25.98
CA GLU A 117 16.39 3.40 26.34
C GLU A 117 16.38 4.29 25.08
N MET A 118 17.43 4.21 24.24
CA MET A 118 17.49 4.98 22.99
C MET A 118 16.32 4.69 22.06
N GLY A 119 15.90 3.42 21.96
CA GLY A 119 14.74 3.02 21.18
C GLY A 119 13.45 3.64 21.69
N ALA A 120 13.24 3.69 23.01
CA ALA A 120 12.05 4.29 23.61
C ALA A 120 11.96 5.80 23.32
N TRP A 121 13.06 6.55 23.55
CA TRP A 121 13.13 7.97 23.21
C TRP A 121 12.90 8.24 21.71
N GLY A 122 13.48 7.39 20.84
CA GLY A 122 13.31 7.49 19.39
C GLY A 122 11.87 7.23 18.95
N ALA A 123 11.21 6.21 19.50
CA ALA A 123 9.83 5.88 19.19
C ALA A 123 8.87 7.03 19.59
N ASP A 124 9.03 7.59 20.79
CA ASP A 124 8.20 8.68 21.29
C ASP A 124 8.30 9.94 20.41
N SER A 125 9.51 10.26 19.92
CA SER A 125 9.72 11.39 19.02
C SER A 125 9.00 11.25 17.66
N CYS A 126 8.85 10.03 17.15
CA CYS A 126 8.13 9.78 15.89
C CYS A 126 6.62 9.93 16.05
N PHE A 127 6.05 9.57 17.20
CA PHE A 127 4.61 9.77 17.46
C PHE A 127 4.24 11.25 17.56
N GLY A 128 5.14 12.10 18.04
CA GLY A 128 4.94 13.55 18.13
C GLY A 128 4.89 14.29 16.79
N VAL A 129 5.29 13.66 15.68
CA VAL A 129 5.27 14.26 14.32
C VAL A 129 3.94 14.03 13.61
N VAL A 130 3.11 13.11 14.11
CA VAL A 130 1.86 12.68 13.46
C VAL A 130 0.64 13.44 14.01
N TYR A 131 0.81 14.29 15.04
CA TYR A 131 -0.24 15.11 15.65
C TYR A 131 0.09 16.60 15.62
#